data_AF-A0A2N2MP19-F1
#
_entry.id   AF-A0A2N2MP19-F1
#
_cell.length_a   1.000
_cell.length_b   1.000
_cell.length_c   1.000
_cell.angle_alpha   90.00
_cell.angle_beta   90.00
_cell.angle_gamma   90.00
#
_symmetry.space_group_name_H-M   'P 1'
#
loop_
_entity.id
_entity.type
_entity.pdbx_description
1 polymer ?
#
loop_
_entity_poly.entity_id
_entity_poly.type
_entity_poly.pdbx_seq_one_letter_code
_entity_poly.pdbx_strand_id
1 'polypeptide(L)'
;ELAHHAHKLVLGKLESGQNWKQEIVAELSAEALTRILGLERETTGNSYRYIEGYAAQAGLTPVAACLQVLGDTGKVLKLILQDEKLESKMAG
;
A
#
# COMPACT_ATOMS: atom_id res chain seq x y z
N GLU A 1 3.45 -0.78 -8.80
CA GLU A 1 4.40 0.32 -9.13
C GLU A 1 4.15 1.66 -8.42
N LEU A 2 3.03 2.38 -8.64
CA LEU A 2 2.82 3.69 -7.96
C LEU A 2 2.93 3.59 -6.43
N ALA A 3 2.25 2.60 -5.84
CA ALA A 3 2.29 2.37 -4.40
C ALA A 3 3.70 1.98 -3.90
N HIS A 4 4.47 1.21 -4.68
CA HIS A 4 5.87 0.91 -4.34
C HIS A 4 6.72 2.18 -4.31
N HIS A 5 6.57 3.05 -5.31
CA HIS A 5 7.31 4.31 -5.34
C HIS A 5 6.94 5.21 -4.17
N ALA A 6 5.65 5.39 -3.88
CA ALA A 6 5.20 6.14 -2.72
C ALA A 6 5.70 5.54 -1.39
N HIS A 7 5.69 4.21 -1.26
CA HIS A 7 6.21 3.53 -0.08
C HIS A 7 7.72 3.77 0.11
N LYS A 8 8.49 3.78 -0.98
CA LYS A 8 9.92 4.17 -0.95
C LYS A 8 10.12 5.57 -0.40
N LEU A 9 9.29 6.53 -0.80
CA LEU A 9 9.36 7.91 -0.32
C LEU A 9 8.99 8.00 1.17
N VAL A 10 7.98 7.25 1.62
CA VAL A 10 7.58 7.19 3.04
C VAL A 10 8.68 6.60 3.93
N LEU A 11 9.35 5.53 3.49
CA LEU A 11 10.39 4.85 4.27
C LEU A 11 11.79 5.47 4.12
N GLY A 12 12.01 6.31 3.10
CA GLY A 12 13.33 6.85 2.73
C GLY A 12 14.28 5.83 2.07
N LYS A 13 14.01 4.53 2.23
CA LYS A 13 14.67 3.41 1.54
C LYS A 13 13.74 2.20 1.50
N LEU A 14 13.80 1.42 0.43
CA LEU A 14 13.21 0.08 0.37
C LEU A 14 14.29 -0.97 0.64
N GLU A 15 13.85 -2.15 1.05
CA GLU A 15 14.74 -3.31 1.19
C GLU A 15 14.92 -3.91 -0.20
N SER A 16 16.13 -4.40 -0.48
CA SER A 16 16.39 -5.10 -1.74
C SER A 16 15.74 -6.48 -1.72
N GLY A 17 15.22 -6.92 -2.86
CA GLY A 17 14.49 -8.19 -2.98
C GLY A 17 13.01 -8.04 -2.64
N GLN A 18 12.29 -9.16 -2.64
CA GLN A 18 10.86 -9.18 -2.35
C GLN A 18 10.62 -9.27 -0.84
N ASN A 19 10.58 -8.13 -0.16
CA ASN A 19 10.19 -8.08 1.25
C ASN A 19 8.66 -8.16 1.36
N TRP A 20 8.14 -9.16 2.06
CA TRP A 20 6.69 -9.40 2.16
C TRP A 20 5.90 -8.18 2.65
N LYS A 21 6.42 -7.35 3.55
CA LYS A 21 5.73 -6.14 4.03
C LYS A 21 5.61 -5.11 2.92
N GLN A 22 6.69 -4.91 2.15
CA GLN A 22 6.73 -3.91 1.09
C GLN A 22 5.78 -4.27 -0.06
N GLU A 23 5.69 -5.56 -0.35
CA GLU A 23 4.78 -6.10 -1.36
C GLU A 23 3.32 -6.01 -0.91
N ILE A 24 2.99 -6.42 0.33
CA ILE A 24 1.62 -6.32 0.85
C ILE A 24 1.17 -4.85 0.95
N VAL A 25 2.05 -3.92 1.35
CA VAL A 25 1.72 -2.48 1.31
C VAL A 25 1.35 -2.04 -0.10
N ALA A 26 2.09 -2.49 -1.12
CA ALA A 26 1.84 -2.10 -2.49
C ALA A 26 0.49 -2.64 -3.01
N GLU A 27 0.23 -3.94 -2.81
CA GLU A 27 -1.03 -4.58 -3.21
C GLU A 27 -2.22 -3.97 -2.47
N LEU A 28 -2.13 -3.84 -1.15
CA LEU A 28 -3.22 -3.30 -0.34
C LEU A 28 -3.51 -1.83 -0.67
N SER A 29 -2.47 -1.03 -0.95
CA SER A 29 -2.65 0.37 -1.35
C SER A 29 -3.26 0.48 -2.75
N ALA A 30 -2.85 -0.34 -3.72
CA ALA A 30 -3.43 -0.33 -5.06
C ALA A 30 -4.91 -0.70 -5.04
N GLU A 31 -5.26 -1.70 -4.23
CA GLU A 31 -6.63 -2.19 -4.05
C GLU A 31 -7.51 -1.16 -3.31
N ALA A 32 -6.95 -0.46 -2.33
CA ALA A 32 -7.62 0.65 -1.65
C ALA A 32 -7.82 1.86 -2.56
N LEU A 33 -6.81 2.28 -3.34
CA LEU A 33 -6.91 3.38 -4.30
C LEU A 33 -7.99 3.11 -5.35
N THR A 34 -8.04 1.89 -5.86
CA THR A 34 -9.05 1.45 -6.84
C THR A 34 -10.46 1.69 -6.29
N ARG A 35 -10.73 1.32 -5.03
CA ARG A 35 -12.01 1.60 -4.36
C ARG A 35 -12.26 3.08 -4.12
N ILE A 36 -11.26 3.81 -3.63
CA ILE A 36 -11.37 5.24 -3.32
C ILE A 36 -11.74 6.05 -4.58
N LEU A 37 -11.12 5.71 -5.71
CA LEU A 37 -11.33 6.39 -6.99
C LEU A 37 -12.56 5.90 -7.76
N GLY A 38 -13.32 4.93 -7.22
CA GLY A 38 -14.47 4.34 -7.89
C GLY A 38 -14.10 3.59 -9.18
N LEU A 39 -12.87 3.09 -9.28
CA LEU A 39 -12.41 2.33 -10.43
C LEU A 39 -12.87 0.88 -10.28
N GLU A 40 -13.57 0.36 -11.28
CA GLU A 40 -13.80 -1.08 -11.37
C GLU A 40 -12.57 -1.72 -12.02
N ARG A 41 -11.87 -2.58 -11.26
CA ARG A 41 -10.82 -3.45 -11.80
C ARG A 41 -11.15 -4.90 -11.50
N GLU A 42 -10.95 -5.76 -12.50
CA GLU A 42 -10.97 -7.22 -12.34
C GLU A 42 -9.75 -7.76 -11.55
N THR A 43 -8.97 -6.91 -10.88
CA THR A 43 -7.72 -7.29 -10.22
C THR A 43 -7.87 -7.67 -8.75
N THR A 44 -9.04 -7.48 -8.13
CA THR A 44 -9.27 -7.81 -6.70
C THR A 44 -8.82 -9.24 -6.34
N GLY A 45 -9.09 -10.20 -7.23
CA GLY A 45 -8.66 -11.60 -7.05
C GLY A 45 -7.14 -11.78 -7.16
N ASN A 46 -6.47 -10.97 -7.97
CA ASN A 46 -5.02 -11.00 -8.11
C ASN A 46 -4.34 -10.38 -6.89
N SER A 47 -4.80 -9.20 -6.43
CA SER A 47 -4.28 -8.53 -5.22
C SER A 47 -4.37 -9.46 -4.01
N TYR A 48 -5.50 -10.14 -3.82
CA TYR A 48 -5.66 -11.11 -2.72
C TYR A 48 -4.67 -12.27 -2.82
N ARG A 49 -4.49 -12.86 -4.01
CA ARG A 49 -3.55 -13.99 -4.21
C ARG A 49 -2.10 -13.61 -3.91
N TYR A 50 -1.67 -12.40 -4.28
CA TYR A 50 -0.34 -11.91 -3.94
C TYR A 50 -0.19 -11.69 -2.43
N ILE A 51 -1.19 -11.05 -1.80
CA ILE A 51 -1.22 -10.87 -0.34
C ILE A 51 -1.14 -12.22 0.38
N GLU A 52 -1.90 -13.22 -0.07
CA GLU A 52 -1.88 -14.56 0.50
C GLU A 52 -0.51 -15.23 0.37
N GLY A 53 0.13 -15.13 -0.80
CA GLY A 53 1.47 -15.67 -1.04
C GLY A 53 2.52 -15.03 -0.12
N TYR A 54 2.52 -13.71 0.02
CA TYR A 54 3.47 -13.00 0.88
C TYR A 54 3.17 -13.20 2.37
N ALA A 55 1.90 -13.30 2.77
CA ALA A 55 1.53 -13.63 4.14
C ALA A 55 2.02 -15.04 4.52
N ALA A 56 1.89 -16.01 3.60
CA ALA A 56 2.40 -17.36 3.81
C ALA A 56 3.93 -17.39 3.99
N GLN A 57 4.69 -16.61 3.22
CA GLN A 57 6.15 -16.47 3.39
C GLN A 57 6.52 -15.91 4.78
N ALA A 58 5.64 -15.10 5.37
CA ALA A 58 5.81 -14.55 6.71
C ALA A 58 5.23 -15.43 7.84
N GLY A 59 4.62 -16.58 7.51
CA GLY A 59 3.94 -17.43 8.49
C GLY A 59 2.66 -16.80 9.08
N LEU A 60 2.00 -15.92 8.32
CA LEU A 60 0.82 -15.17 8.75
C LEU A 60 -0.41 -15.54 7.92
N THR A 61 -1.60 -15.29 8.48
CA THR A 61 -2.82 -15.24 7.68
C THR A 61 -2.87 -13.93 6.87
N PRO A 62 -3.59 -13.88 5.73
CA PRO A 62 -3.71 -12.65 4.93
C PRO A 62 -4.23 -11.46 5.77
N VAL A 63 -5.23 -11.69 6.63
CA VAL A 63 -5.78 -10.66 7.52
C VAL A 63 -4.73 -10.15 8.50
N ALA A 64 -3.98 -11.04 9.15
CA ALA A 64 -2.94 -10.65 10.10
C ALA A 64 -1.82 -9.86 9.41
N ALA A 65 -1.42 -10.26 8.21
CA ALA A 65 -0.41 -9.55 7.42
C ALA A 65 -0.88 -8.14 7.01
N CYS A 66 -2.13 -7.99 6.55
CA CYS A 66 -2.72 -6.68 6.26
C CYS A 66 -2.76 -5.77 7.50
N LEU A 67 -3.14 -6.30 8.66
CA LEU A 67 -3.15 -5.52 9.91
C LEU A 67 -1.77 -5.01 10.30
N GLN A 68 -0.71 -5.80 10.09
CA GLN A 68 0.65 -5.39 10.41
C GLN A 68 1.16 -4.23 9.54
N VAL A 69 0.66 -4.10 8.31
CA VAL A 69 1.12 -3.06 7.37
C VAL A 69 0.16 -1.89 7.22
N LEU A 70 -1.01 -1.94 7.86
CA LEU A 70 -2.10 -0.98 7.68
C LEU A 70 -1.66 0.47 7.92
N GLY A 71 -0.78 0.70 8.90
CA GLY A 71 -0.23 2.03 9.17
C GLY A 71 0.61 2.58 8.02
N ASP A 72 1.43 1.75 7.38
CA ASP A 72 2.25 2.16 6.24
C ASP A 72 1.41 2.32 4.97
N THR A 73 0.42 1.46 4.77
CA THR A 73 -0.62 1.64 3.75
C THR A 73 -1.31 3.00 3.90
N GLY A 74 -1.69 3.38 5.13
CA GLY A 74 -2.28 4.69 5.40
C GLY A 74 -1.38 5.87 5.01
N LYS A 75 -0.08 5.79 5.32
CA LYS A 75 0.91 6.83 4.93
C LYS A 75 1.08 6.91 3.42
N VAL A 76 1.13 5.77 2.74
CA VAL A 76 1.23 5.68 1.28
C VAL A 76 0.01 6.29 0.61
N LEU A 77 -1.20 5.92 1.05
CA LEU A 77 -2.44 6.50 0.55
C LEU A 77 -2.50 8.00 0.79
N LYS A 78 -2.11 8.45 1.99
CA LYS A 78 -2.02 9.88 2.30
C LYS A 78 -1.13 10.57 1.29
N LEU A 79 0.10 10.10 1.08
CA LEU A 79 1.04 10.70 0.14
C LEU A 79 0.51 10.75 -1.30
N ILE A 80 -0.13 9.67 -1.78
CA ILE A 80 -0.66 9.60 -3.14
C ILE A 80 -1.86 10.53 -3.35
N LEU A 81 -2.74 10.64 -2.35
CA LEU A 81 -3.98 11.40 -2.43
C LEU A 81 -3.82 12.86 -1.96
N GLN A 82 -2.64 13.23 -1.45
CA GLN A 82 -2.39 14.57 -0.94
C GLN A 82 -2.42 15.60 -2.08
N ASP A 83 -3.27 16.61 -1.93
CA ASP A 83 -3.25 17.81 -2.78
C ASP A 83 -2.28 18.83 -2.18
N GLU A 84 -1.27 19.25 -2.94
CA GLU A 84 -0.27 20.25 -2.55
C GLU A 84 -0.90 21.57 -2.06
N LYS A 85 -2.12 21.90 -2.52
CA LYS A 85 -2.80 23.14 -2.11
C LYS A 85 -3.35 23.11 -0.68
N LEU A 86 -3.59 21.94 -0.10
CA LEU A 86 -4.25 21.82 1.21
C LEU A 86 -3.27 22.12 2.38
N GLU A 87 -2.01 21.69 2.26
CA GLU A 87 -0.98 21.93 3.29
C GLU A 87 -0.54 23.40 3.35
N SER A 88 -0.40 24.06 2.20
CA SER A 88 -0.06 25.50 2.13
C SER A 88 -1.11 26.38 2.81
N LYS A 89 -2.37 25.91 2.87
CA LYS A 89 -3.49 26.58 3.56
C LYS A 89 -3.60 26.26 5.05
N MET A 90 -2.96 25.20 5.52
CA MET A 90 -2.94 24.81 6.95
C MET A 90 -1.66 25.27 7.66
N ALA A 91 -0.60 25.55 6.90
CA ALA A 91 0.69 26.03 7.40
C ALA A 91 0.85 27.56 7.38
N GLY A 92 -0.14 28.30 6.87
CA GLY A 92 -0.21 29.77 6.89
C GLY A 92 -1.38 30.25 7.73
#